data_AF-A0A257JDX5-F1
#
_entry.id   AF-A0A257JDX5-F1
#
_cell.length_a   1.000
_cell.length_b   1.000
_cell.length_c   1.000
_cell.angle_alpha   90.00
_cell.angle_beta   90.00
_cell.angle_gamma   90.00
#
_symmetry.space_group_name_H-M   'P 1'
#
loop_
_entity.id
_entity.type
_entity.pdbx_description
1 polymer ?
#
loop_
_entity_poly.entity_id
_entity_poly.type
_entity_poly.pdbx_seq_one_letter_code
_entity_poly.pdbx_strand_id
1 'polypeptide(L)'
;SEDGSAASGGDLGWASPGMFVPEFEEAMNRLADGGISPPVASRYGVHLIQVLERRGASLDPKEVREQVRNQLREGKFAQAYLDWIKEMRLRAYIEMREPPL
;
A
#
# COMPACT_ATOMS: atom_id res chain seq x y z
N SER A 1 -9.50 17.44 -2.46
CA SER A 1 -8.40 16.54 -2.07
C SER A 1 -8.27 16.63 -0.57
N GLU A 2 -8.42 15.54 0.17
CA GLU A 2 -8.11 15.49 1.60
C GLU A 2 -6.65 15.07 1.80
N ASP A 3 -5.75 15.76 1.10
CA ASP A 3 -4.33 15.47 1.18
C ASP A 3 -3.75 16.18 2.41
N GLY A 4 -3.19 15.41 3.34
CA GLY A 4 -2.53 15.96 4.54
C GLY A 4 -1.37 16.91 4.24
N SER A 5 -0.84 16.90 3.01
CA SER A 5 0.20 17.81 2.53
C SER A 5 -0.32 19.15 2.00
N ALA A 6 -1.64 19.37 1.92
CA ALA A 6 -2.20 20.63 1.41
C ALA A 6 -1.69 21.87 2.17
N ALA A 7 -1.44 21.72 3.49
CA ALA A 7 -0.85 22.78 4.32
C ALA A 7 0.61 23.11 3.96
N SER A 8 1.32 22.18 3.33
CA SER A 8 2.71 22.31 2.88
C SER A 8 2.82 22.51 1.37
N GLY A 9 1.75 22.97 0.71
CA GLY A 9 1.74 23.20 -0.73
C GLY A 9 1.68 21.92 -1.58
N GLY A 10 1.31 20.79 -0.99
CA GLY A 10 1.24 19.50 -1.67
C GLY A 10 2.55 18.70 -1.66
N ASP A 11 3.60 19.19 -0.98
CA ASP A 11 4.87 18.46 -0.88
C ASP A 11 4.71 17.19 -0.03
N LEU A 12 5.11 16.06 -0.61
CA LEU A 12 5.08 14.74 0.00
C LEU A 12 6.48 14.27 0.45
N GLY A 13 7.53 15.06 0.19
CA GLY A 13 8.91 14.71 0.48
C GLY A 13 9.41 13.51 -0.33
N TRP A 14 10.46 12.86 0.19
CA TRP A 14 11.02 11.65 -0.43
C TRP A 14 10.17 10.42 -0.11
N ALA A 15 9.59 9.81 -1.14
CA ALA A 15 8.82 8.59 -1.03
C ALA A 15 9.63 7.35 -1.46
N SER A 16 9.42 6.24 -0.75
CA SER A 16 9.91 4.92 -1.14
C SER A 16 8.79 4.12 -1.82
N PRO A 17 9.12 3.10 -2.64
CA PRO A 17 8.11 2.20 -3.20
C PRO A 17 7.26 1.54 -2.11
N GLY A 18 5.95 1.43 -2.33
CA GLY A 18 4.97 0.88 -1.40
C GLY A 18 4.42 1.87 -0.37
N MET A 19 4.79 3.16 -0.45
CA MET A 19 4.27 4.20 0.45
C MET A 19 2.93 4.78 0.01
N PHE A 20 2.58 4.68 -1.28
CA PHE A 20 1.32 5.21 -1.79
C PHE A 20 0.39 4.10 -2.30
N VAL A 21 -0.86 4.48 -2.57
CA VAL A 21 -1.83 3.56 -3.19
C VAL A 21 -1.41 3.21 -4.62
N PRO A 22 -1.74 2.00 -5.12
CA PRO A 22 -1.24 1.52 -6.41
C PRO A 22 -1.50 2.49 -7.58
N GLU A 23 -2.66 3.12 -7.64
CA GLU A 23 -3.04 4.04 -8.71
C GLU A 23 -2.16 5.30 -8.71
N PHE A 24 -1.77 5.77 -7.52
CA PHE A 24 -0.89 6.92 -7.35
C PHE A 24 0.54 6.55 -7.73
N GLU A 25 1.05 5.39 -7.26
CA GLU A 25 2.40 4.93 -7.59
C GLU A 25 2.56 4.67 -9.09
N GLU A 26 1.58 4.06 -9.74
CA GLU A 26 1.61 3.83 -11.17
C GLU A 26 1.69 5.13 -11.96
N ALA A 27 0.86 6.12 -11.62
CA ALA A 27 0.88 7.42 -12.28
C ALA A 27 2.21 8.14 -12.04
N MET A 28 2.73 8.12 -10.81
CA MET A 28 4.03 8.67 -10.46
C MET A 28 5.14 7.98 -11.29
N ASN A 29 5.16 6.65 -11.39
CA ASN A 29 6.21 5.89 -12.08
C ASN A 29 6.23 6.07 -13.61
N ARG A 30 5.11 6.47 -14.21
CA ARG A 30 5.03 6.78 -15.66
C ARG A 30 5.56 8.17 -16.00
N LEU A 31 5.71 9.05 -15.02
CA LEU A 31 6.19 10.41 -15.24
C LEU A 31 7.71 10.49 -15.28
N ALA A 32 8.22 11.30 -16.20
CA ALA A 32 9.59 11.80 -16.14
C ALA A 32 9.75 12.83 -15.02
N ASP A 33 10.99 13.08 -14.61
CA ASP A 33 11.31 14.12 -13.63
C ASP A 33 10.87 15.50 -14.15
N GLY A 34 10.27 16.29 -13.27
CA GLY A 34 9.54 17.52 -13.58
C GLY A 34 8.12 17.34 -14.17
N GLY A 35 7.75 16.12 -14.59
CA GLY A 35 6.49 15.83 -15.26
C GLY A 35 5.27 15.88 -14.33
N ILE A 36 4.11 16.21 -14.90
CA ILE A 36 2.82 16.30 -14.21
C ILE A 36 1.84 15.26 -14.79
N SER A 37 1.11 14.55 -13.93
CA SER A 37 0.11 13.55 -14.34
C SER A 37 -1.18 14.19 -14.85
N PRO A 38 -1.97 13.46 -15.66
CA PRO A 38 -3.41 13.72 -15.73
C PRO A 38 -4.06 13.53 -14.34
N PRO A 39 -5.31 13.99 -14.14
CA PRO A 39 -6.03 13.77 -12.88
C PRO A 39 -6.13 12.27 -12.55
N VAL A 40 -5.63 11.89 -11.37
CA VAL A 40 -5.63 10.51 -10.86
C VAL A 40 -6.72 10.38 -9.81
N ALA A 41 -7.70 9.52 -10.07
CA ALA A 41 -8.73 9.21 -9.09
C ALA A 41 -8.23 8.13 -8.12
N SER A 42 -8.42 8.37 -6.83
CA SER A 42 -8.14 7.44 -5.74
C SER A 42 -9.32 7.40 -4.78
N ARG A 43 -9.29 6.49 -3.80
CA ARG A 43 -10.27 6.47 -2.69
C ARG A 43 -10.29 7.75 -1.85
N TYR A 44 -9.27 8.60 -1.99
CA TYR A 44 -9.10 9.87 -1.26
C TYR A 44 -9.49 11.10 -2.09
N GLY A 45 -9.95 10.90 -3.33
CA GLY A 45 -10.37 11.97 -4.23
C GLY A 45 -9.61 11.96 -5.55
N VAL A 46 -9.42 13.14 -6.13
CA VAL A 46 -8.72 13.32 -7.40
C VAL A 46 -7.47 14.15 -7.17
N HIS A 47 -6.33 13.65 -7.64
CA HIS A 47 -5.00 14.22 -7.40
C HIS A 47 -4.30 14.56 -8.71
N LEU A 48 -3.49 15.62 -8.70
CA LEU A 48 -2.48 15.89 -9.72
C LEU A 48 -1.11 15.61 -9.11
N ILE A 49 -0.28 14.85 -9.81
CA ILE A 49 1.00 14.37 -9.29
C ILE A 49 2.11 15.02 -10.10
N GLN A 50 3.10 15.60 -9.41
CA GLN A 50 4.34 16.07 -10.02
C GLN A 50 5.52 15.33 -9.42
N VAL A 51 6.37 14.73 -10.26
CA VAL A 51 7.63 14.13 -9.81
C VAL A 51 8.70 15.19 -9.90
N LEU A 52 9.21 15.67 -8.76
CA LEU A 52 10.26 16.70 -8.77
C LEU A 52 11.62 16.11 -9.14
N GLU A 53 12.03 15.06 -8.44
CA GLU A 53 13.32 14.41 -8.63
C GLU A 53 13.22 12.92 -8.31
N ARG A 54 14.03 12.10 -8.99
CA ARG A 54 14.25 10.71 -8.62
C ARG A 54 15.68 10.50 -8.17
N ARG A 55 15.84 10.08 -6.92
CA ARG A 55 17.13 9.61 -6.42
C ARG A 55 17.21 8.10 -6.57
N GLY A 56 18.12 7.64 -7.42
CA GLY A 56 18.49 6.24 -7.48
C GLY A 56 19.21 5.84 -6.18
N ALA A 57 18.48 5.26 -5.23
CA ALA A 57 19.11 4.32 -4.33
C ALA A 57 19.33 3.05 -5.17
N SER A 58 20.58 2.74 -5.53
CA SER A 58 20.92 1.43 -6.05
C SER A 58 20.71 0.40 -4.93
N LEU A 59 19.45 0.08 -4.63
CA LEU A 59 19.10 -1.02 -3.77
C LEU A 59 19.54 -2.28 -4.50
N ASP A 60 20.33 -3.13 -3.84
CA ASP A 60 20.73 -4.40 -4.43
C ASP A 60 19.44 -5.15 -4.80
N PRO A 61 19.28 -5.66 -6.04
CA PRO A 61 18.14 -6.47 -6.42
C PRO A 61 17.83 -7.61 -5.42
N LYS A 62 18.83 -8.09 -4.68
CA LYS A 62 18.65 -9.03 -3.58
C LYS A 62 17.88 -8.43 -2.41
N GLU A 63 18.23 -7.22 -1.97
CA GLU A 63 17.55 -6.51 -0.87
C GLU A 63 16.10 -6.18 -1.23
N VAL A 64 15.85 -5.72 -2.47
CA VAL A 64 14.49 -5.46 -2.98
C VAL A 64 13.65 -6.74 -2.95
N ARG A 65 14.21 -7.87 -3.42
CA ARG A 65 13.51 -9.17 -3.38
C ARG A 65 13.19 -9.61 -1.95
N GLU A 66 14.10 -9.42 -0.99
CA GLU A 66 13.84 -9.77 0.41
C GLU A 66 12.76 -8.89 1.02
N GLN A 67 12.77 -7.57 0.77
CA GLN A 67 11.70 -6.67 1.23
C GLN A 67 10.33 -7.05 0.68
N VAL A 68 10.23 -7.25 -0.64
CA VAL A 68 8.98 -7.68 -1.29
C VAL A 68 8.53 -9.03 -0.75
N ARG A 69 9.45 -9.98 -0.54
CA ARG A 69 9.13 -11.29 0.04
C ARG A 69 8.58 -11.16 1.45
N ASN A 70 9.17 -10.31 2.29
CA ASN A 70 8.71 -10.10 3.67
C ASN A 70 7.32 -9.46 3.70
N GLN A 71 7.07 -8.43 2.89
CA GLN A 71 5.76 -7.80 2.77
C GLN A 71 4.69 -8.79 2.27
N LEU A 72 5.00 -9.59 1.24
CA LEU A 72 4.09 -10.64 0.76
C LEU A 72 3.85 -11.72 1.83
N ARG A 73 4.86 -12.05 2.64
CA ARG A 73 4.72 -13.02 3.73
C ARG A 73 3.78 -12.49 4.81
N GLU A 74 3.90 -11.22 5.20
CA GLU A 74 3.01 -10.58 6.17
C GLU A 74 1.56 -10.52 5.66
N GLY A 75 1.36 -10.10 4.40
CA GLY A 75 0.03 -10.06 3.78
C GLY A 75 -0.61 -11.45 3.64
N LYS A 76 0.15 -12.45 3.18
CA LYS A 76 -0.33 -13.84 3.10
C LYS A 76 -0.54 -14.47 4.46
N PHE A 77 0.25 -14.10 5.47
CA PHE A 77 0.08 -14.60 6.84
C PHE A 77 -1.25 -14.14 7.42
N ALA A 78 -1.64 -12.88 7.24
CA ALA A 78 -2.94 -12.39 7.69
C ALA A 78 -4.10 -13.16 7.06
N GLN A 79 -4.04 -13.39 5.73
CA GLN A 79 -5.07 -14.16 5.02
C GLN A 79 -5.09 -15.63 5.47
N ALA A 80 -3.93 -16.29 5.51
CA ALA A 80 -3.82 -17.69 5.91
C ALA A 80 -4.24 -17.91 7.37
N TYR A 81 -3.99 -16.93 8.25
CA TYR A 81 -4.42 -16.96 9.65
C TYR A 81 -5.96 -16.90 9.77
N LEU A 82 -6.62 -16.03 9.00
CA LEU A 82 -8.09 -15.96 8.97
C LEU A 82 -8.71 -17.26 8.42
N ASP A 83 -8.14 -17.79 7.33
CA ASP A 83 -8.60 -19.05 6.75
C ASP A 83 -8.39 -20.21 7.73
N TRP A 84 -7.26 -20.24 8.44
CA TRP A 84 -6.98 -21.23 9.49
C TRP A 84 -7.96 -21.16 10.67
N ILE A 85 -8.29 -19.98 11.19
CA ILE A 85 -9.31 -19.81 12.24
C ILE A 85 -10.68 -20.30 11.75
N LYS A 86 -11.06 -19.95 10.52
CA LYS A 86 -12.32 -20.36 9.92
C LYS A 86 -12.40 -21.89 9.82
N GLU A 87 -11.33 -22.53 9.35
CA GLU A 87 -11.25 -24.00 9.30
C GLU A 87 -11.27 -24.65 10.69
N MET A 88 -10.57 -24.09 11.68
CA MET A 88 -10.64 -24.58 13.06
C MET A 88 -12.06 -24.49 13.62
N ARG A 89 -12.74 -23.37 13.40
CA ARG A 89 -14.14 -23.18 13.82
C ARG A 89 -15.08 -24.19 13.14
N LEU A 90 -14.87 -24.48 11.85
CA LEU A 90 -15.69 -25.45 11.12
C LEU A 90 -15.46 -26.89 11.57
N ARG A 91 -14.25 -27.22 12.02
CA ARG A 91 -13.87 -28.56 12.48
C ARG A 91 -14.12 -28.79 13.97
N ALA A 92 -14.33 -27.72 14.75
CA ALA A 92 -14.64 -27.81 16.17
C ALA A 92 -16.15 -28.03 16.38
N TYR A 93 -16.50 -28.93 17.29
CA TYR A 93 -17.85 -28.97 17.87
C TYR A 93 -17.96 -27.84 18.89
N ILE A 94 -18.71 -26.79 18.58
CA ILE A 94 -18.90 -25.62 19.44
C ILE A 94 -20.31 -25.68 20.02
N GLU A 95 -20.42 -25.95 21.33
CA GLU A 95 -21.66 -25.82 22.08
C GLU A 95 -21.67 -24.44 22.77
N MET A 96 -22.52 -23.52 22.31
CA MET A 96 -22.69 -22.20 22.92
C MET A 96 -23.78 -22.26 23.99
N ARG A 97 -23.41 -22.18 25.28
CA ARG A 97 -24.37 -22.19 26.39
C ARG A 97 -25.17 -20.89 26.52
N GLU A 98 -24.65 -19.77 26.02
CA GLU A 98 -25.37 -18.50 25.87
C GLU A 98 -24.98 -17.84 24.53
N PRO A 99 -25.92 -17.17 23.83
CA PRO A 99 -25.64 -16.51 22.56
C PRO A 99 -24.83 -15.22 22.74
N PRO A 100 -24.01 -14.81 21.75
CA PRO A 100 -23.32 -13.53 21.78
C PRO A 100 -24.34 -12.37 21.69
N LEU A 101 -24.06 -11.29 22.43
CA LEU A 101 -24.84 -10.04 22.44
C LEU A 101 -24.86 -9.35 21.07
#